data_AF-A0A524NFG0-F1
#
_entry.id   AF-A0A524NFG0-F1
#
_cell.length_a   1.000
_cell.length_b   1.000
_cell.length_c   1.000
_cell.angle_alpha   90.00
_cell.angle_beta   90.00
_cell.angle_gamma   90.00
#
_symmetry.space_group_name_H-M   'P 1'
#
loop_
_entity.id
_entity.type
_entity.pdbx_description
1 polymer ?
#
loop_
_entity_poly.entity_id
_entity_poly.type
_entity_poly.pdbx_seq_one_letter_code
_entity_poly.pdbx_strand_id
1 'polypeptide(L)'
;MKQSIAHIALVVADYDEAIEFYTKKLGFQLIEDTQLSPAKRWVLVSPPGNEGSCLLLAKADGKEQEKFIGNQSGGRVFLFLYTDDFQRDYQSLKDHG
;
A
#
# COMPACT_ATOMS: atom_id res chain seq x y z
N MET A 1 -17.58 -1.63 23.30
CA MET A 1 -17.58 -1.90 21.85
C MET A 1 -16.14 -1.97 21.37
N LYS A 2 -15.78 -2.94 20.51
CA LYS A 2 -14.44 -3.03 19.90
C LYS A 2 -14.46 -2.30 18.55
N GLN A 3 -13.50 -1.41 18.32
CA GLN A 3 -13.33 -0.65 17.07
C GLN A 3 -11.87 -0.75 16.62
N SER A 4 -11.62 -0.64 15.32
CA SER A 4 -10.28 -0.66 14.73
C SER A 4 -10.24 0.12 13.41
N ILE A 5 -9.06 0.54 12.98
CA ILE A 5 -8.85 1.13 11.65
C ILE A 5 -8.72 -0.03 10.65
N ALA A 6 -9.63 -0.11 9.69
CA ALA A 6 -9.64 -1.22 8.72
C ALA A 6 -8.66 -0.99 7.56
N HIS A 7 -8.71 0.18 6.92
CA HIS A 7 -7.90 0.47 5.75
C HIS A 7 -7.36 1.89 5.80
N ILE A 8 -6.13 2.07 5.32
CA ILE A 8 -5.47 3.37 5.22
C ILE A 8 -5.24 3.66 3.75
N ALA A 9 -5.77 4.77 3.25
CA ALA A 9 -5.60 5.15 1.85
C ALA A 9 -4.17 5.65 1.58
N LEU A 10 -3.59 5.16 0.49
CA LEU A 10 -2.33 5.63 -0.07
C LEU A 10 -2.60 6.11 -1.50
N VAL A 11 -2.35 7.40 -1.76
CA VAL A 11 -2.51 7.96 -3.11
C VAL A 11 -1.39 7.44 -4.01
N VAL A 12 -1.77 6.87 -5.16
CA VAL A 12 -0.85 6.30 -6.17
C VAL A 12 -1.11 6.88 -7.55
N ALA A 13 -0.10 6.83 -8.43
CA ALA A 13 -0.23 7.31 -9.81
C ALA A 13 -1.04 6.35 -10.68
N ASP A 14 -0.76 5.05 -10.53
CA ASP A 14 -1.42 3.98 -11.27
C ASP A 14 -1.63 2.74 -10.38
N TYR A 15 -2.67 1.97 -10.68
CA TYR A 15 -3.00 0.77 -9.92
C TYR A 15 -1.99 -0.36 -10.17
N ASP A 16 -1.67 -0.64 -11.42
CA ASP A 16 -0.88 -1.82 -11.77
C ASP A 16 0.57 -1.64 -11.36
N GLU A 17 1.13 -0.44 -11.56
CA GLU A 17 2.46 -0.08 -11.07
C GLU A 17 2.56 -0.20 -9.54
N ALA A 18 1.53 0.27 -8.82
CA ALA A 18 1.51 0.18 -7.37
C ALA A 18 1.34 -1.27 -6.89
N ILE A 19 0.45 -2.05 -7.50
CA ILE A 19 0.27 -3.48 -7.19
C ILE A 19 1.58 -4.21 -7.41
N GLU A 20 2.27 -3.98 -8.54
CA GLU A 20 3.55 -4.60 -8.82
C GLU A 20 4.60 -4.22 -7.76
N PHE A 21 4.73 -2.93 -7.43
CA PHE A 21 5.67 -2.49 -6.40
C PHE A 21 5.40 -3.16 -5.04
N TYR A 22 4.16 -3.06 -4.54
CA TYR A 22 3.83 -3.60 -3.22
C TYR A 22 3.94 -5.14 -3.18
N THR A 23 3.54 -5.84 -4.23
CA THR A 23 3.53 -7.31 -4.22
C THR A 23 4.88 -7.94 -4.61
N LYS A 24 5.63 -7.32 -5.52
CA LYS A 24 6.89 -7.89 -6.05
C LYS A 24 8.13 -7.33 -5.39
N LYS A 25 8.10 -6.07 -4.92
CA LYS A 25 9.25 -5.44 -4.25
C LYS A 25 9.13 -5.59 -2.74
N LEU A 26 8.00 -5.16 -2.17
CA LEU A 26 7.76 -5.23 -0.73
C LEU A 26 7.24 -6.59 -0.25
N GLY A 27 6.88 -7.50 -1.15
CA GLY A 27 6.40 -8.84 -0.82
C GLY A 27 5.02 -8.87 -0.14
N PHE A 28 4.24 -7.79 -0.25
CA PHE A 28 2.88 -7.75 0.28
C PHE A 28 1.96 -8.67 -0.52
N GLN A 29 0.86 -9.08 0.10
CA GLN A 29 -0.19 -9.85 -0.54
C GLN A 29 -1.25 -8.91 -1.12
N LEU A 30 -1.69 -9.18 -2.34
CA LEU A 30 -2.89 -8.57 -2.92
C LEU A 30 -4.11 -9.24 -2.28
N ILE A 31 -4.83 -8.49 -1.45
CA ILE A 31 -5.96 -8.99 -0.67
C ILE A 31 -7.25 -8.89 -1.50
N GLU A 32 -7.42 -7.78 -2.19
CA GLU A 32 -8.57 -7.54 -3.04
C GLU A 32 -8.18 -6.65 -4.21
N ASP A 33 -8.84 -6.89 -5.35
CA ASP A 33 -8.71 -6.11 -6.56
C ASP A 33 -10.03 -6.14 -7.34
N THR A 34 -10.94 -5.26 -6.95
CA THR A 34 -12.32 -5.23 -7.45
C THR A 34 -12.55 -3.99 -8.31
N GLN A 35 -13.00 -4.17 -9.56
CA GLN A 35 -13.42 -3.06 -10.41
C GLN A 35 -14.72 -2.44 -9.89
N LEU A 36 -14.73 -1.14 -9.56
CA LEU A 36 -15.92 -0.43 -9.09
C LEU A 36 -16.60 0.40 -10.18
N SER A 37 -15.83 0.96 -11.11
CA SER A 37 -16.29 1.72 -12.29
C SER A 37 -15.24 1.63 -13.40
N PRO A 38 -15.46 2.10 -14.63
CA PRO A 38 -14.45 2.01 -15.70
C PRO A 38 -13.08 2.62 -15.36
N ALA A 39 -13.01 3.59 -14.44
CA ALA A 39 -11.77 4.27 -14.06
C ALA A 39 -11.29 3.96 -12.63
N LYS A 40 -12.07 3.22 -11.82
CA LYS A 40 -11.81 3.06 -10.39
C LYS A 40 -11.81 1.60 -9.96
N ARG A 41 -10.77 1.20 -9.24
CA ARG A 41 -10.62 -0.10 -8.57
C ARG A 41 -10.57 0.07 -7.06
N TRP A 42 -11.04 -0.94 -6.35
CA TRP A 42 -10.82 -1.14 -4.93
C TRP A 42 -9.68 -2.13 -4.78
N VAL A 43 -8.51 -1.65 -4.38
CA VAL A 43 -7.28 -2.44 -4.34
C VAL A 43 -6.71 -2.41 -2.94
N LEU A 44 -6.67 -3.57 -2.30
CA LEU A 44 -6.14 -3.75 -0.95
C LEU A 44 -4.86 -4.58 -0.98
N VAL A 45 -3.80 -4.08 -0.35
CA VAL A 45 -2.56 -4.82 -0.13
C VAL A 45 -2.19 -4.85 1.35
N SER A 46 -1.53 -5.91 1.79
CA SER A 46 -1.18 -6.12 3.19
C SER A 46 0.14 -6.89 3.33
N PRO A 47 0.98 -6.61 4.34
CA PRO A 47 2.11 -7.48 4.66
C PRO A 47 1.64 -8.93 4.91
N PRO A 48 2.48 -9.93 4.61
CA PRO A 48 2.14 -11.32 4.88
C PRO A 48 1.86 -11.55 6.37
N GLY A 49 0.82 -12.32 6.68
CA GLY A 49 0.44 -12.67 8.06
C GLY A 49 -0.26 -11.56 8.86
N ASN A 50 -0.55 -10.40 8.24
CA ASN A 50 -1.27 -9.33 8.92
C ASN A 50 -2.79 -9.59 8.95
N GLU A 51 -3.37 -9.58 10.16
CA GLU A 51 -4.82 -9.63 10.41
C GLU A 51 -5.43 -8.24 10.70
N GLY A 52 -4.60 -7.19 10.70
CA GLY A 52 -4.96 -5.82 11.01
C GLY A 52 -5.31 -4.97 9.79
N SER A 53 -4.84 -3.72 9.79
CA SER A 53 -5.16 -2.75 8.74
C SER A 53 -4.51 -3.09 7.40
N CYS A 54 -5.20 -2.85 6.30
CA CYS A 54 -4.63 -2.93 4.94
C CYS A 54 -4.32 -1.54 4.37
N LEU A 55 -3.43 -1.48 3.37
CA LEU A 55 -3.32 -0.30 2.52
C LEU A 55 -4.35 -0.37 1.40
N LEU A 56 -5.13 0.69 1.25
CA LEU A 56 -5.98 0.93 0.09
C LEU A 56 -5.20 1.75 -0.93
N LEU A 57 -4.83 1.14 -2.05
CA LEU A 57 -4.18 1.84 -3.16
C LEU A 57 -5.24 2.69 -3.88
N ALA A 58 -5.15 4.01 -3.74
CA ALA A 58 -6.11 4.96 -4.27
C ALA A 58 -5.48 5.73 -5.42
N LYS A 59 -5.82 5.37 -6.66
CA LYS A 59 -5.33 6.10 -7.84
C LYS A 59 -5.78 7.56 -7.78
N ALA A 60 -4.85 8.48 -7.96
CA ALA A 60 -5.12 9.91 -7.98
C ALA A 60 -6.11 10.27 -9.11
N ASP A 61 -7.06 11.14 -8.79
CA ASP A 61 -8.01 11.73 -9.74
C ASP A 61 -7.70 13.23 -9.88
N GLY A 62 -6.91 13.56 -10.90
CA GLY A 62 -6.54 14.92 -11.26
C GLY A 62 -5.38 15.53 -10.46
N LYS A 63 -4.97 16.72 -10.91
CA LYS A 63 -3.73 17.39 -10.50
C LYS A 63 -3.62 17.73 -9.02
N GLU A 64 -4.75 17.91 -8.33
CA GLU A 64 -4.71 18.19 -6.89
C GLU A 64 -4.32 16.95 -6.08
N GLN A 65 -4.82 15.77 -6.47
CA GLN A 65 -4.51 14.53 -5.76
C GLN A 65 -3.09 14.03 -6.07
N GLU A 66 -2.63 14.22 -7.30
CA GLU A 66 -1.26 13.87 -7.73
C GLU A 66 -0.18 14.49 -6.83
N LYS A 67 -0.42 15.69 -6.27
CA LYS A 67 0.51 16.37 -5.34
C LYS A 67 0.76 15.60 -4.04
N PHE A 68 -0.11 14.67 -3.67
CA PHE A 68 0.00 13.88 -2.44
C PHE A 68 0.70 12.53 -2.64
N ILE A 69 1.03 12.15 -3.88
CA ILE A 69 1.80 10.94 -4.17
C ILE A 69 3.19 11.08 -3.53
N GLY A 70 3.48 10.22 -2.57
CA GLY A 70 4.74 10.24 -1.79
C GLY A 70 4.76 11.27 -0.66
N ASN A 71 3.66 12.00 -0.44
CA ASN A 71 3.54 13.02 0.61
C ASN A 71 2.26 12.86 1.45
N GLN A 72 1.89 11.63 1.77
CA GLN A 72 0.63 11.29 2.44
C GLN A 72 0.51 11.86 3.86
N SER A 73 1.65 12.15 4.49
CA SER A 73 1.78 12.64 5.87
C SER A 73 2.44 14.01 5.97
N GLY A 74 2.58 14.75 4.86
CA GLY A 74 3.16 16.10 4.88
C GLY A 74 4.63 16.12 5.30
N GLY A 75 5.44 15.17 4.81
CA GLY A 75 6.87 15.05 5.12
C GLY A 75 7.20 14.41 6.47
N ARG A 76 6.23 13.87 7.20
CA ARG A 76 6.46 13.09 8.43
C ARG A 76 6.49 11.59 8.13
N VAL A 77 7.00 10.80 9.07
CA VAL A 77 6.89 9.33 8.98
C VAL A 77 5.41 8.95 8.86
N PHE A 78 5.09 8.12 7.87
CA PHE A 78 3.72 7.70 7.61
C PHE A 78 3.34 6.43 8.40
N LEU A 79 4.07 5.33 8.18
CA LEU A 79 3.78 4.02 8.77
C LEU A 79 5.07 3.33 9.21
N PHE A 80 4.92 2.37 10.13
CA PHE A 80 5.98 1.47 10.56
C PHE A 80 5.60 0.04 10.19
N LEU A 81 6.52 -0.67 9.54
CA LEU A 81 6.38 -2.10 9.30
C LEU A 81 7.19 -2.85 10.35
N TYR A 82 6.52 -3.65 11.18
CA TYR A 82 7.17 -4.54 12.13
C TYR A 82 7.50 -5.87 11.45
N THR A 83 8.68 -6.40 11.76
CA THR A 83 9.16 -7.69 11.29
C THR A 83 9.79 -8.47 12.43
N ASP A 84 9.73 -9.79 12.35
CA ASP A 84 10.40 -10.73 13.25
C ASP A 84 11.87 -10.99 12.85
N ASP A 85 12.23 -10.75 11.59
CA ASP A 85 13.57 -10.94 11.05
C ASP A 85 13.94 -9.81 10.09
N PHE A 86 14.58 -8.79 10.65
CA PHE A 86 15.02 -7.63 9.90
C PHE A 86 16.02 -7.99 8.79
N GLN A 87 16.90 -8.96 9.01
CA GLN A 87 17.97 -9.26 8.05
C GLN A 87 17.42 -9.96 6.80
N ARG A 88 16.48 -10.89 6.98
CA ARG A 88 15.75 -11.55 5.89
C ARG A 88 15.02 -10.52 5.04
N ASP A 89 14.23 -9.66 5.67
CA ASP A 89 13.38 -8.72 4.94
C ASP A 89 14.21 -7.61 4.29
N TYR A 90 15.25 -7.11 4.97
CA TYR A 90 16.22 -6.18 4.37
C TYR A 90 16.90 -6.77 3.13
N GLN A 91 17.35 -8.03 3.20
CA GLN A 91 18.00 -8.67 2.05
C GLN A 91 17.01 -8.87 0.90
N SER A 92 15.78 -9.32 1.21
CA SER A 92 14.71 -9.42 0.22
C SER A 92 14.45 -8.09 -0.49
N LEU A 93 14.36 -6.99 0.26
CA LEU A 93 14.19 -5.66 -0.33
C LEU A 93 15.36 -5.32 -1.27
N LYS A 94 16.61 -5.55 -0.86
CA LYS A 94 17.78 -5.29 -1.73
C LYS A 94 17.80 -6.12 -3.00
N ASP A 95 17.40 -7.39 -2.91
CA ASP A 95 17.40 -8.29 -4.06
C ASP A 95 16.32 -7.89 -5.08
N HIS A 96 15.27 -7.21 -4.61
CA HIS A 96 14.16 -6.78 -5.45
C HIS A 96 14.18 -5.28 -5.81
N GLY A 97 14.89 -4.40 -5.10
CA GLY A 97 15.05 -2.98 -5.45
C GLY A 97 15.31 -2.06 -4.26
#